data_AF-A0A7W7L9E2-F1
#
_entry.id   AF-A0A7W7L9E2-F1
#
_cell.length_a   1.000
_cell.length_b   1.000
_cell.length_c   1.000
_cell.angle_alpha   90.00
_cell.angle_beta   90.00
_cell.angle_gamma   90.00
#
_symmetry.space_group_name_H-M   'P 1'
#
loop_
_entity.id
_entity.type
_entity.pdbx_description
1 polymer ?
#
loop_
_entity_poly.entity_id
_entity_poly.type
_entity_poly.pdbx_seq_one_letter_code
_entity_poly.pdbx_strand_id
1 'polypeptide(L)'
;MSDSSVQIATVVISVAALVFSTTAAFWSLVYNRRQARAVAEVNALTERAQREQAEPYVIVDIRPRIPGSSLLVLVIENIGQTLARNVRISVSPPLQTTLSAERAETLNRAVGRRIATLPPKRRIPFVMDVGHQLFSSELPKVYEFQVDADGPFGRVGTLTYTVDLEALRDSALETDSVEWSVHQVAKHFGETAKALGRQARSLEELSQQIQRGVERQDSERRSDADVSDSVEPALPEIPMAPLSDDGDPA
;
A
#
# COMPACT_ATOMS: atom_id res chain seq x y z
N MET A 1 76.98 -22.02 62.19
CA MET A 1 76.67 -23.03 61.14
C MET A 1 75.20 -22.92 60.70
N SER A 2 74.72 -21.72 60.33
CA SER A 2 73.29 -21.52 59.97
C SER A 2 73.06 -20.98 58.55
N ASP A 3 74.11 -20.56 57.83
CA ASP A 3 73.94 -19.91 56.52
C ASP A 3 73.97 -20.87 55.32
N SER A 4 74.71 -21.98 55.41
CA SER A 4 74.88 -22.90 54.26
C SER A 4 73.63 -23.75 53.97
N SER A 5 72.85 -24.11 55.00
CA SER A 5 71.64 -24.94 54.86
C SER A 5 70.48 -24.18 54.20
N VAL A 6 70.40 -22.86 54.47
CA VAL A 6 69.36 -21.98 53.91
C VAL A 6 69.63 -21.68 52.42
N GLN A 7 70.91 -21.54 52.04
CA GLN A 7 71.31 -21.32 50.64
C GLN A 7 71.07 -22.54 49.75
N ILE A 8 71.30 -23.76 50.24
CA ILE A 8 71.06 -24.98 49.45
C ILE A 8 69.56 -25.22 49.23
N ALA A 9 68.72 -24.96 50.25
CA ALA A 9 67.27 -25.11 50.12
C ALA A 9 66.65 -24.12 49.10
N THR A 10 67.14 -22.88 49.05
CA THR A 10 66.64 -21.87 48.09
C THR A 10 67.05 -22.18 46.64
N VAL A 11 68.25 -22.73 46.42
CA VAL A 11 68.70 -23.13 45.07
C VAL A 11 67.90 -24.33 44.54
N VAL A 12 67.59 -25.33 45.38
CA VAL A 12 66.82 -26.51 44.94
C VAL A 12 65.37 -26.14 44.60
N ILE A 13 64.74 -25.26 45.38
CA ILE A 13 63.37 -24.80 45.12
C ILE A 13 63.29 -23.96 43.83
N SER A 14 64.30 -23.12 43.56
CA SER A 14 64.33 -22.29 42.35
C SER A 14 64.61 -23.09 41.07
N VAL A 15 65.45 -24.13 41.12
CA VAL A 15 65.66 -25.05 39.99
C VAL A 15 64.40 -25.88 39.70
N ALA A 16 63.72 -26.39 40.73
CA ALA A 16 62.47 -27.14 40.56
C ALA A 16 61.36 -26.27 39.93
N ALA A 17 61.25 -25.00 40.34
CA ALA A 17 60.30 -24.05 39.75
C ALA A 17 60.59 -23.72 38.28
N LEU A 18 61.87 -23.64 37.89
CA LEU A 18 62.28 -23.43 36.49
C LEU A 18 61.96 -24.63 35.59
N VAL A 19 62.11 -25.86 36.09
CA VAL A 19 61.78 -27.08 35.32
C VAL A 19 60.25 -27.24 35.17
N PHE A 20 59.47 -26.91 36.20
CA PHE A 20 58.00 -26.93 36.11
C PHE A 20 57.44 -25.80 35.22
N SER A 21 58.02 -24.60 35.21
CA SER A 21 57.53 -23.50 34.36
C SER A 21 57.88 -23.69 32.88
N THR A 22 59.06 -24.26 32.58
CA THR A 22 59.49 -24.53 31.21
C THR A 22 58.69 -25.65 30.56
N THR A 23 58.32 -26.69 31.31
CA THR A 23 57.44 -27.75 30.82
C THR A 23 56.03 -27.23 30.57
N ALA A 24 55.44 -26.46 31.48
CA ALA A 24 54.13 -25.83 31.27
C ALA A 24 54.09 -24.90 30.03
N ALA A 25 55.16 -24.12 29.79
CA ALA A 25 55.29 -23.27 28.62
C ALA A 25 55.46 -24.05 27.31
N PHE A 26 56.15 -25.20 27.35
CA PHE A 26 56.28 -26.08 26.19
C PHE A 26 54.95 -26.76 25.83
N TRP A 27 54.20 -27.22 26.83
CA TRP A 27 52.86 -27.77 26.65
C TRP A 27 51.87 -26.71 26.12
N SER A 28 51.93 -25.46 26.57
CA SER A 28 51.05 -24.38 26.08
C SER A 28 51.30 -24.02 24.61
N LEU A 29 52.56 -24.07 24.15
CA LEU A 29 52.94 -23.84 22.76
C LEU A 29 52.41 -24.91 21.79
N VAL A 30 52.40 -26.18 22.21
CA VAL A 30 51.92 -27.30 21.38
C VAL A 30 50.39 -27.29 21.25
N TYR A 31 49.66 -26.95 22.31
CA TYR A 31 48.19 -26.85 22.27
C TYR A 31 47.69 -25.66 21.44
N ASN A 32 48.44 -24.54 21.42
CA ASN A 32 48.09 -23.34 20.65
C ASN A 32 47.95 -23.60 19.13
N ARG A 33 48.81 -24.48 18.57
CA ARG A 33 48.80 -24.77 17.12
C ARG A 33 47.59 -25.58 16.67
N ARG A 34 47.01 -26.42 17.54
CA ARG A 34 45.78 -27.17 17.24
C ARG A 34 44.54 -26.29 17.36
N GLN A 35 44.52 -25.37 18.34
CA GLN A 35 43.43 -24.40 18.50
C GLN A 35 43.36 -23.39 17.35
N ALA A 36 44.50 -22.97 16.78
CA ALA A 36 44.53 -22.03 15.66
C ALA A 36 43.76 -22.52 14.41
N ARG A 37 43.74 -23.82 14.13
CA ARG A 37 42.98 -24.39 13.00
C ARG A 37 41.47 -24.39 13.25
N ALA A 38 41.06 -24.74 14.47
CA ALA A 38 39.65 -24.69 14.87
C ALA A 38 39.10 -23.25 14.86
N VAL A 39 39.90 -22.28 15.31
CA VAL A 39 39.55 -20.84 15.24
C VAL A 39 39.47 -20.36 13.79
N ALA A 40 40.37 -20.80 12.92
CA ALA A 40 40.33 -20.44 11.51
C ALA A 40 39.07 -20.97 10.81
N GLU A 41 38.65 -22.20 11.11
CA GLU A 41 37.44 -22.81 10.56
C GLU A 41 36.17 -22.12 11.06
N VAL A 42 36.10 -21.82 12.37
CA VAL A 42 35.00 -21.04 12.96
C VAL A 42 34.92 -19.63 12.35
N ASN A 43 36.06 -18.98 12.13
CA ASN A 43 36.11 -17.67 11.49
C ASN A 43 35.62 -17.72 10.04
N ALA A 44 36.01 -18.74 9.27
CA ALA A 44 35.56 -18.90 7.89
C ALA A 44 34.05 -19.18 7.79
N LEU A 45 33.51 -19.97 8.72
CA LEU A 45 32.07 -20.20 8.82
C LEU A 45 31.32 -18.91 9.21
N THR A 46 31.86 -18.16 10.16
CA THR A 46 31.29 -16.87 10.58
C THR A 46 31.30 -15.86 9.43
N GLU A 47 32.38 -15.80 8.66
CA GLU A 47 32.50 -14.90 7.52
C GLU A 47 31.50 -15.26 6.39
N ARG A 48 31.31 -16.56 6.11
CA ARG A 48 30.29 -17.02 5.16
C ARG A 48 28.88 -16.68 5.62
N ALA A 49 28.57 -16.96 6.88
CA ALA A 49 27.27 -16.62 7.47
C ALA A 49 27.01 -15.11 7.44
N GLN A 50 28.03 -14.28 7.70
CA GLN A 50 27.92 -12.82 7.58
C GLN A 50 27.71 -12.36 6.13
N ARG A 51 28.35 -13.00 5.15
CA ARG A 51 28.13 -12.70 3.73
C ARG A 51 26.72 -13.04 3.30
N GLU A 52 26.24 -14.24 3.63
CA GLU A 52 24.87 -14.68 3.30
C GLU A 52 23.82 -13.74 3.94
N GLN A 53 24.03 -13.32 5.20
CA GLN A 53 23.17 -12.32 5.85
C GLN A 53 23.20 -10.94 5.19
N ALA A 54 24.26 -10.62 4.47
CA ALA A 54 24.47 -9.37 3.76
C ALA A 54 24.11 -9.44 2.27
N GLU A 55 23.55 -10.55 1.78
CA GLU A 55 23.03 -10.62 0.42
C GLU A 55 21.65 -9.96 0.30
N PRO A 56 21.36 -9.29 -0.83
CA PRO A 56 20.01 -8.81 -1.10
C PRO A 56 19.10 -10.01 -1.35
N TYR A 57 17.84 -9.89 -0.94
CA TYR A 57 16.85 -10.93 -1.18
C TYR A 57 15.61 -10.31 -1.79
N VAL A 58 15.51 -10.43 -3.12
CA VAL A 58 14.42 -9.85 -3.90
C VAL A 58 13.37 -10.93 -4.14
N ILE A 59 12.16 -10.63 -3.69
CA ILE A 59 10.98 -11.47 -3.91
C ILE A 59 9.98 -10.72 -4.81
N VAL A 60 9.25 -11.51 -5.56
CA VAL A 60 8.10 -11.16 -6.37
C VAL A 60 6.92 -11.98 -5.86
N ASP A 61 5.88 -11.30 -5.45
CA ASP A 61 4.69 -11.93 -4.88
C ASP A 61 3.43 -11.29 -5.46
N ILE A 62 2.34 -12.05 -5.49
CA ILE A 62 1.03 -11.57 -5.94
C ILE A 62 0.09 -11.64 -4.73
N ARG A 63 -0.39 -10.48 -4.28
CA ARG A 63 -1.18 -10.38 -3.05
C ARG A 63 -2.24 -9.29 -3.13
N PRO A 64 -3.25 -9.29 -2.25
CA PRO A 64 -4.14 -8.15 -2.07
C PRO A 64 -3.36 -6.86 -1.82
N ARG A 65 -3.79 -5.74 -2.42
CA ARG A 65 -3.13 -4.43 -2.25
C ARG A 65 -3.08 -3.97 -0.79
N ILE A 66 -4.17 -4.21 -0.08
CA ILE A 66 -4.32 -4.04 1.36
C ILE A 66 -5.11 -5.25 1.87
N PRO A 67 -4.99 -5.60 3.17
CA PRO A 67 -5.87 -6.58 3.79
C PRO A 67 -7.34 -6.31 3.45
N GLY A 68 -8.10 -7.35 3.11
CA GLY A 68 -9.50 -7.22 2.70
C GLY A 68 -9.75 -6.74 1.26
N SER A 69 -8.74 -6.24 0.53
CA SER A 69 -8.93 -5.73 -0.83
C SER A 69 -9.14 -6.85 -1.86
N SER A 70 -10.14 -6.67 -2.72
CA SER A 70 -10.27 -7.49 -3.93
C SER A 70 -9.25 -7.14 -5.01
N LEU A 71 -8.47 -6.06 -4.87
CA LEU A 71 -7.48 -5.68 -5.87
C LEU A 71 -6.17 -6.44 -5.63
N LEU A 72 -5.79 -7.27 -6.59
CA LEU A 72 -4.53 -8.01 -6.59
C LEU A 72 -3.42 -7.18 -7.22
N VAL A 73 -2.27 -7.15 -6.55
CA VAL A 73 -1.07 -6.48 -7.01
C VAL A 73 0.09 -7.46 -7.05
N LEU A 74 0.90 -7.37 -8.10
CA LEU A 74 2.22 -7.98 -8.12
C LEU A 74 3.19 -7.02 -7.44
N VAL A 75 3.90 -7.48 -6.42
CA VAL A 75 4.84 -6.66 -5.65
C VAL A 75 6.24 -7.23 -5.82
N ILE A 76 7.14 -6.38 -6.30
CA ILE A 76 8.59 -6.64 -6.25
C ILE A 76 9.12 -5.97 -4.99
N GLU A 77 9.74 -6.75 -4.11
CA GLU A 77 10.22 -6.30 -2.81
C GLU A 77 11.62 -6.85 -2.52
N ASN A 78 12.53 -5.99 -2.07
CA ASN A 78 13.78 -6.44 -1.47
C ASN A 78 13.60 -6.58 0.04
N ILE A 79 13.45 -7.81 0.53
CA ILE A 79 13.35 -8.11 1.96
C ILE A 79 14.72 -8.34 2.61
N GLY A 80 15.79 -8.39 1.81
CA GLY A 80 17.16 -8.44 2.30
C GLY A 80 17.61 -7.13 2.97
N GLN A 81 18.73 -7.19 3.67
CA GLN A 81 19.28 -6.04 4.41
C GLN A 81 20.15 -5.12 3.55
N THR A 82 20.49 -5.53 2.33
CA THR A 82 21.41 -4.81 1.45
C THR A 82 20.79 -4.41 0.11
N LEU A 83 21.47 -3.50 -0.59
CA LEU A 83 21.01 -2.97 -1.87
C LEU A 83 21.11 -4.04 -2.97
N ALA A 84 19.98 -4.37 -3.60
CA ALA A 84 19.98 -5.17 -4.81
C ALA A 84 20.23 -4.28 -6.03
N ARG A 85 21.11 -4.72 -6.94
CA ARG A 85 21.40 -4.03 -8.20
C ARG A 85 21.02 -4.93 -9.36
N ASN A 86 20.72 -4.31 -10.50
CA ASN A 86 20.53 -5.01 -11.77
C ASN A 86 19.48 -6.13 -11.72
N VAL A 87 18.42 -5.92 -10.96
CA VAL A 87 17.36 -6.91 -10.76
C VAL A 87 16.67 -7.18 -12.10
N ARG A 88 16.56 -8.46 -12.45
CA ARG A 88 15.84 -8.96 -13.62
C ARG A 88 14.87 -10.04 -13.17
N ILE A 89 13.65 -9.95 -13.69
CA ILE A 89 12.58 -10.87 -13.33
C ILE A 89 12.03 -11.44 -14.64
N SER A 90 11.95 -12.76 -14.69
CA SER A 90 11.20 -13.51 -15.70
C SER A 90 10.06 -14.25 -15.01
N VAL A 91 8.98 -14.45 -15.76
CA VAL A 91 7.76 -15.10 -15.29
C VAL A 91 7.24 -16.05 -16.36
N SER A 92 6.83 -17.24 -15.94
CA SER A 92 6.26 -18.27 -16.80
C SER A 92 5.04 -18.91 -16.13
N PRO A 93 3.85 -18.95 -16.76
CA PRO A 93 3.52 -18.32 -18.05
C PRO A 93 3.53 -16.78 -17.97
N PRO A 94 3.49 -16.06 -19.11
CA PRO A 94 3.36 -14.60 -19.11
C PRO A 94 2.15 -14.15 -18.29
N LEU A 95 2.27 -13.01 -17.61
CA LEU A 95 1.20 -12.49 -16.75
C LEU A 95 -0.04 -12.16 -17.58
N GLN A 96 -1.20 -12.64 -17.15
CA GLN A 96 -2.50 -12.36 -17.77
C GLN A 96 -3.42 -11.63 -16.79
N THR A 97 -4.39 -10.87 -17.31
CA THR A 97 -5.34 -10.09 -16.52
C THR A 97 -6.71 -10.06 -17.18
N THR A 98 -7.79 -10.02 -16.40
CA THR A 98 -9.15 -9.81 -16.91
C THR A 98 -9.44 -8.36 -17.27
N LEU A 99 -8.56 -7.42 -16.90
CA LEU A 99 -8.78 -5.98 -17.10
C LEU A 99 -8.71 -5.55 -18.58
N SER A 100 -7.67 -5.98 -19.30
CA SER A 100 -7.52 -5.87 -20.76
C SER A 100 -6.22 -6.52 -21.24
N ALA A 101 -6.16 -6.87 -22.53
CA ALA A 101 -4.92 -7.37 -23.15
C ALA A 101 -3.78 -6.33 -23.13
N GLU A 102 -4.09 -5.05 -23.39
CA GLU A 102 -3.11 -3.95 -23.31
C GLU A 102 -2.49 -3.81 -21.91
N ARG A 103 -3.30 -4.05 -20.86
CA ARG A 103 -2.79 -4.08 -19.49
C ARG A 103 -1.90 -5.27 -19.22
N ALA A 104 -2.23 -6.47 -19.72
CA ALA A 104 -1.35 -7.63 -19.63
C ALA A 104 0.02 -7.33 -20.25
N GLU A 105 0.04 -6.76 -21.46
CA GLU A 105 1.30 -6.41 -22.12
C GLU A 105 2.10 -5.35 -21.33
N THR A 106 1.42 -4.31 -20.87
CA THR A 106 2.06 -3.24 -20.08
C THR A 106 2.66 -3.78 -18.79
N LEU A 107 1.95 -4.70 -18.12
CA LEU A 107 2.41 -5.36 -16.91
C LEU A 107 3.65 -6.23 -17.19
N ASN A 108 3.62 -7.08 -18.22
CA ASN A 108 4.77 -7.92 -18.60
C ASN A 108 5.98 -7.06 -18.98
N ARG A 109 5.79 -5.96 -19.72
CA ARG A 109 6.88 -5.01 -20.04
C ARG A 109 7.44 -4.34 -18.80
N ALA A 110 6.58 -3.95 -17.85
CA ALA A 110 7.00 -3.28 -16.63
C ALA A 110 7.80 -4.21 -15.71
N VAL A 111 7.34 -5.46 -15.53
CA VAL A 111 7.99 -6.47 -14.68
C VAL A 111 9.29 -6.99 -15.32
N GLY A 112 9.31 -7.21 -16.63
CA GLY A 112 10.50 -7.68 -17.35
C GLY A 112 11.61 -6.63 -17.51
N ARG A 113 11.33 -5.36 -17.16
CA ARG A 113 12.33 -4.29 -17.22
C ARG A 113 13.38 -4.48 -16.14
N ARG A 114 14.66 -4.34 -16.51
CA ARG A 114 15.77 -4.28 -15.54
C ARG A 114 15.57 -3.12 -14.56
N ILE A 115 15.54 -3.44 -13.28
CA ILE A 115 15.54 -2.45 -12.20
C ILE A 115 17.00 -2.21 -11.81
N ALA A 116 17.49 -0.99 -12.03
CA ALA A 116 18.90 -0.65 -11.80
C ALA A 116 19.30 -0.85 -10.33
N THR A 117 18.44 -0.41 -9.40
CA THR A 117 18.69 -0.47 -7.97
C THR A 117 17.38 -0.66 -7.20
N LEU A 118 17.36 -1.58 -6.25
CA LEU A 118 16.24 -1.84 -5.35
C LEU A 118 16.74 -1.84 -3.89
N PRO A 119 16.60 -0.71 -3.16
CA PRO A 119 17.02 -0.61 -1.76
C PRO A 119 16.31 -1.60 -0.84
N PRO A 120 16.88 -1.91 0.33
CA PRO A 120 16.22 -2.69 1.36
C PRO A 120 14.82 -2.13 1.68
N LYS A 121 13.84 -3.02 1.85
CA LYS A 121 12.44 -2.71 2.18
C LYS A 121 11.68 -1.90 1.11
N ARG A 122 12.30 -1.60 -0.04
CA ARG A 122 11.63 -0.93 -1.15
C ARG A 122 10.65 -1.91 -1.80
N ARG A 123 9.40 -1.45 -1.96
CA ARG A 123 8.32 -2.18 -2.64
C ARG A 123 7.91 -1.46 -3.91
N ILE A 124 7.71 -2.20 -4.99
CA ILE A 124 7.19 -1.69 -6.26
C ILE A 124 5.92 -2.49 -6.60
N PRO A 125 4.73 -1.98 -6.28
CA PRO A 125 3.48 -2.64 -6.59
C PRO A 125 3.01 -2.32 -8.03
N PHE A 126 2.57 -3.33 -8.76
CA PHE A 126 1.90 -3.22 -10.03
C PHE A 126 0.48 -3.76 -9.89
N VAL A 127 -0.51 -3.02 -10.41
CA VAL A 127 -1.89 -3.51 -10.46
C VAL A 127 -1.94 -4.69 -11.44
N MET A 128 -2.33 -5.85 -10.93
CA MET A 128 -2.41 -7.07 -11.72
C MET A 128 -3.85 -7.34 -12.13
N ASP A 129 -4.75 -7.52 -11.16
CA ASP A 129 -6.14 -7.90 -11.45
C ASP A 129 -7.09 -7.63 -10.27
N VAL A 130 -8.35 -8.00 -10.44
CA VAL A 130 -9.38 -8.03 -9.40
C VAL A 130 -9.69 -9.49 -9.05
N GLY A 131 -9.49 -9.88 -7.79
CA GLY A 131 -9.52 -11.26 -7.31
C GLY A 131 -10.75 -12.05 -7.76
N HIS A 132 -11.96 -11.53 -7.56
CA HIS A 132 -13.18 -12.26 -7.96
C HIS A 132 -13.26 -12.50 -9.48
N GLN A 133 -12.74 -11.59 -10.30
CA GLN A 133 -12.71 -11.75 -11.76
C GLN A 133 -11.64 -12.76 -12.17
N LEU A 134 -10.44 -12.62 -11.59
CA LEU A 134 -9.34 -13.53 -11.83
C LEU A 134 -9.74 -14.98 -11.46
N PHE A 135 -10.26 -15.21 -10.26
CA PHE A 135 -10.63 -16.56 -9.78
C PHE A 135 -11.84 -17.17 -10.48
N SER A 136 -12.68 -16.36 -11.13
CA SER A 136 -13.79 -16.85 -11.97
C SER A 136 -13.39 -17.08 -13.43
N SER A 137 -12.15 -16.77 -13.80
CA SER A 137 -11.63 -16.89 -15.16
C SER A 137 -10.75 -18.12 -15.35
N GLU A 138 -10.62 -18.57 -16.60
CA GLU A 138 -9.71 -19.64 -17.03
C GLU A 138 -8.24 -19.19 -17.16
N LEU A 139 -7.90 -17.99 -16.68
CA LEU A 139 -6.53 -17.47 -16.73
C LEU A 139 -5.59 -18.30 -15.83
N PRO A 140 -4.27 -18.33 -16.11
CA PRO A 140 -3.31 -19.03 -15.26
C PRO A 140 -3.35 -18.52 -13.81
N LYS A 141 -3.30 -19.48 -12.87
CA LYS A 141 -3.28 -19.22 -11.41
C LYS A 141 -1.95 -19.59 -10.78
N VAL A 142 -1.08 -20.26 -11.52
CA VAL A 142 0.24 -20.69 -11.05
C VAL A 142 1.28 -20.03 -11.92
N TYR A 143 2.22 -19.32 -11.30
CA TYR A 143 3.30 -18.60 -11.98
C TYR A 143 4.64 -19.00 -11.39
N GLU A 144 5.59 -19.38 -12.23
CA GLU A 144 6.98 -19.52 -11.87
C GLU A 144 7.70 -18.19 -12.08
N PHE A 145 8.32 -17.68 -11.03
CA PHE A 145 9.18 -16.50 -11.08
C PHE A 145 10.63 -16.92 -11.01
N GLN A 146 11.45 -16.29 -11.83
CA GLN A 146 12.89 -16.37 -11.79
C GLN A 146 13.45 -14.96 -11.58
N VAL A 147 14.26 -14.79 -10.55
CA VAL A 147 14.81 -13.50 -10.12
C VAL A 147 16.33 -13.57 -10.13
N ASP A 148 16.94 -12.69 -10.90
CA ASP A 148 18.39 -12.46 -10.91
C ASP A 148 18.68 -11.09 -10.32
N ALA A 149 19.72 -10.99 -9.49
CA ALA A 149 20.21 -9.73 -8.96
C ALA A 149 21.72 -9.75 -8.70
N ASP A 150 22.27 -8.57 -8.47
CA ASP A 150 23.63 -8.38 -7.97
C ASP A 150 23.57 -7.77 -6.56
N GLY A 151 24.30 -8.38 -5.62
CA GLY A 151 24.52 -7.88 -4.27
C GLY A 151 25.82 -7.11 -4.11
N PRO A 152 26.19 -6.74 -2.86
CA PRO A 152 27.43 -6.02 -2.58
C PRO A 152 28.69 -6.83 -2.92
N PHE A 153 28.59 -8.16 -2.96
CA PHE A 153 29.71 -9.08 -3.22
C PHE A 153 29.73 -9.65 -4.65
N GLY A 154 28.87 -9.15 -5.55
CA GLY A 154 28.74 -9.65 -6.91
C GLY A 154 27.36 -10.27 -7.16
N ARG A 155 27.27 -11.14 -8.17
CA ARG A 155 26.01 -11.76 -8.59
C ARG A 155 25.51 -12.72 -7.51
N VAL A 156 24.25 -12.58 -7.10
CA VAL A 156 23.60 -13.55 -6.21
C VAL A 156 23.03 -14.71 -7.01
N GLY A 157 22.81 -15.85 -6.33
CA GLY A 157 22.18 -17.01 -6.95
C GLY A 157 20.81 -16.67 -7.52
N THR A 158 20.50 -17.22 -8.69
CA THR A 158 19.17 -17.06 -9.29
C THR A 158 18.13 -17.73 -8.40
N LEU A 159 17.12 -16.95 -8.01
CA LEU A 159 16.02 -17.44 -7.18
C LEU A 159 14.86 -17.85 -8.10
N THR A 160 14.48 -19.12 -8.07
CA THR A 160 13.32 -19.65 -8.83
C THR A 160 12.31 -20.25 -7.87
N TYR A 161 11.06 -19.84 -7.97
CA TYR A 161 9.97 -20.38 -7.14
C TYR A 161 8.61 -20.16 -7.79
N THR A 162 7.62 -20.90 -7.32
CA THR A 162 6.25 -20.88 -7.81
C THR A 162 5.35 -20.09 -6.86
N VAL A 163 4.54 -19.19 -7.43
CA VAL A 163 3.44 -18.51 -6.76
C VAL A 163 2.14 -19.13 -7.24
N ASP A 164 1.44 -19.79 -6.32
CA ASP A 164 0.13 -20.40 -6.55
C ASP A 164 -0.96 -19.50 -5.97
N LEU A 165 -1.77 -18.92 -6.86
CA LEU A 165 -2.88 -18.05 -6.50
C LEU A 165 -4.10 -18.82 -6.00
N GLU A 166 -4.25 -20.11 -6.31
CA GLU A 166 -5.36 -20.91 -5.76
C GLU A 166 -5.27 -20.97 -4.23
N ALA A 167 -4.05 -20.93 -3.67
CA ALA A 167 -3.86 -20.81 -2.22
C ALA A 167 -4.50 -19.54 -1.63
N LEU A 168 -4.67 -18.48 -2.43
CA LEU A 168 -5.32 -17.24 -2.00
C LEU A 168 -6.84 -17.26 -2.19
N ARG A 169 -7.39 -18.17 -3.00
CA ARG A 169 -8.82 -18.23 -3.34
C ARG A 169 -9.70 -18.40 -2.11
N ASP A 170 -9.31 -19.33 -1.25
CA ASP A 170 -10.01 -19.65 0.00
C ASP A 170 -9.35 -19.02 1.23
N SER A 171 -8.24 -18.28 1.03
CA SER A 171 -7.66 -17.50 2.11
C SER A 171 -8.64 -16.41 2.50
N ALA A 172 -8.89 -16.26 3.81
CA ALA A 172 -9.68 -15.16 4.31
C ALA A 172 -9.02 -13.87 3.81
N LEU A 173 -9.72 -13.12 2.94
CA LEU A 173 -9.47 -11.70 2.75
C LEU A 173 -9.37 -11.17 4.17
N GLU A 174 -8.20 -10.77 4.62
CA GLU A 174 -7.88 -10.50 6.03
C GLU A 174 -8.65 -9.26 6.53
N THR A 175 -9.98 -9.38 6.62
CA THR A 175 -10.95 -8.32 6.89
C THR A 175 -10.97 -7.97 8.36
N ASP A 176 -10.35 -8.79 9.20
CA ASP A 176 -10.21 -8.53 10.63
C ASP A 176 -8.98 -7.66 10.93
N SER A 177 -8.22 -7.26 9.91
CA SER A 177 -7.07 -6.37 10.08
C SER A 177 -7.48 -4.94 10.45
N VAL A 178 -6.61 -4.27 11.21
CA VAL A 178 -6.78 -2.86 11.59
C VAL A 178 -6.75 -1.97 10.34
N GLU A 179 -5.89 -2.29 9.38
CA GLU A 179 -5.78 -1.57 8.10
C GLU A 179 -7.09 -1.63 7.31
N TRP A 180 -7.75 -2.79 7.25
CA TRP A 180 -9.06 -2.92 6.61
C TRP A 180 -10.12 -2.09 7.33
N SER A 181 -10.15 -2.14 8.66
CA SER A 181 -11.08 -1.37 9.48
C SER A 181 -10.92 0.13 9.25
N VAL A 182 -9.69 0.65 9.23
CA VAL A 182 -9.39 2.04 8.91
C VAL A 182 -9.80 2.39 7.49
N HIS A 183 -9.59 1.49 6.53
CA HIS A 183 -10.03 1.68 5.15
C HIS A 183 -11.57 1.83 5.05
N GLN A 184 -12.33 1.00 5.77
CA GLN A 184 -13.79 1.10 5.81
C GLN A 184 -14.27 2.41 6.44
N VAL A 185 -13.65 2.81 7.56
CA VAL A 185 -13.93 4.10 8.20
C VAL A 185 -13.69 5.26 7.22
N ALA A 186 -12.54 5.29 6.55
CA ALA A 186 -12.22 6.31 5.56
C ALA A 186 -13.21 6.32 4.38
N LYS A 187 -13.63 5.14 3.91
CA LYS A 187 -14.64 5.00 2.86
C LYS A 187 -15.99 5.59 3.27
N HIS A 188 -16.48 5.26 4.47
CA HIS A 188 -17.74 5.80 4.99
C HIS A 188 -17.69 7.32 5.21
N PHE A 189 -16.55 7.86 5.64
CA PHE A 189 -16.36 9.32 5.68
C PHE A 189 -16.45 9.96 4.29
N GLY A 190 -15.83 9.34 3.28
CA GLY A 190 -15.92 9.81 1.89
C GLY A 190 -17.33 9.77 1.33
N GLU A 191 -18.11 8.72 1.62
CA GLU A 191 -19.51 8.61 1.21
C GLU A 191 -20.40 9.64 1.90
N THR A 192 -20.21 9.85 3.20
CA THR A 192 -20.91 10.88 3.98
C THR A 192 -20.61 12.28 3.43
N ALA A 193 -19.35 12.59 3.15
CA ALA A 193 -18.96 13.87 2.55
C ALA A 193 -19.63 14.10 1.18
N LYS A 194 -19.70 13.07 0.34
CA LYS A 194 -20.42 13.13 -0.95
C LYS A 194 -21.93 13.30 -0.78
N ALA A 195 -22.52 12.70 0.25
CA ALA A 195 -23.94 12.86 0.56
C ALA A 195 -24.25 14.29 1.01
N LEU A 196 -23.44 14.84 1.93
CA LEU A 196 -23.53 16.24 2.37
C LEU A 196 -23.36 17.21 1.21
N GLY A 197 -22.39 16.97 0.32
CA GLY A 197 -22.19 17.80 -0.87
C GLY A 197 -23.36 17.77 -1.85
N ARG A 198 -24.09 16.64 -1.95
CA ARG A 198 -25.32 16.54 -2.75
C ARG A 198 -26.48 17.29 -2.10
N GLN A 199 -26.63 17.17 -0.78
CA GLN A 199 -27.65 17.90 -0.02
C GLN A 199 -27.45 19.42 -0.13
N ALA A 200 -26.21 19.90 0.03
CA ALA A 200 -25.89 21.32 -0.11
C ALA A 200 -26.29 21.87 -1.50
N ARG A 201 -25.96 21.14 -2.58
CA ARG A 201 -26.39 21.52 -3.93
C ARG A 201 -27.91 21.54 -4.10
N SER A 202 -28.61 20.54 -3.57
CA SER A 202 -30.07 20.52 -3.65
C SER A 202 -30.73 21.68 -2.89
N LEU A 203 -30.14 22.10 -1.75
CA LEU A 203 -30.62 23.26 -1.00
C LEU A 203 -30.37 24.57 -1.75
N GLU A 204 -29.24 24.69 -2.43
CA GLU A 204 -28.93 25.84 -3.28
C GLU A 204 -29.84 25.90 -4.52
N GLU A 205 -30.18 24.75 -5.11
CA GLU A 205 -31.16 24.68 -6.20
C GLU A 205 -32.56 25.07 -5.74
N LEU A 206 -32.99 24.60 -4.55
CA LEU A 206 -34.26 24.97 -3.94
C LEU A 206 -34.33 26.47 -3.61
N SER A 207 -33.26 27.04 -3.05
CA SER A 207 -33.24 28.47 -2.72
C SER A 207 -33.33 29.33 -3.99
N GLN A 208 -32.63 28.94 -5.06
CA GLN A 208 -32.72 29.61 -6.36
C GLN A 208 -34.13 29.47 -6.97
N GLN A 209 -34.79 28.31 -6.84
CA GLN A 209 -36.16 28.15 -7.32
C GLN A 209 -37.15 29.04 -6.56
N ILE A 210 -37.03 29.11 -5.23
CA ILE A 210 -37.87 29.99 -4.40
C ILE A 210 -37.65 31.44 -4.79
N GLN A 211 -36.39 31.87 -4.94
CA GLN A 211 -36.08 33.26 -5.30
C GLN A 211 -36.64 33.64 -6.67
N ARG A 212 -36.51 32.78 -7.68
CA ARG A 212 -37.15 32.97 -9.00
C ARG A 212 -38.68 32.99 -8.92
N GLY A 213 -39.27 32.20 -8.02
CA GLY A 213 -40.72 32.17 -7.79
C GLY A 213 -41.23 33.49 -7.20
N VAL A 214 -40.53 34.03 -6.20
CA VAL A 214 -40.84 35.33 -5.59
C VAL A 214 -40.71 36.45 -6.61
N GLU A 215 -39.63 36.47 -7.40
CA GLU A 215 -39.41 37.49 -8.44
C GLU A 215 -40.52 37.49 -9.50
N ARG A 216 -41.02 36.31 -9.90
CA ARG A 216 -42.17 36.21 -10.82
C ARG A 216 -43.44 36.76 -10.21
N GLN A 217 -43.74 36.40 -8.96
CA GLN A 217 -44.97 36.84 -8.29
C GLN A 217 -44.99 38.36 -8.05
N ASP A 218 -43.83 38.96 -7.74
CA ASP A 218 -43.70 40.42 -7.62
C ASP A 218 -43.84 41.12 -8.99
N SER A 219 -43.38 40.50 -10.07
CA SER A 219 -43.58 41.04 -11.43
C SER A 219 -45.04 41.00 -11.86
N GLU A 220 -45.77 39.91 -11.54
CA GLU A 220 -47.21 39.76 -11.84
C GLU A 220 -48.07 40.74 -11.02
N ARG A 221 -47.75 40.95 -9.73
CA ARG A 221 -48.45 41.94 -8.90
C ARG A 221 -48.21 43.38 -9.36
N ARG A 222 -47.03 43.70 -9.88
CA ARG A 222 -46.76 45.03 -10.46
C ARG A 222 -47.51 45.26 -11.76
N SER A 223 -47.68 44.24 -12.61
CA SER A 223 -48.52 44.37 -13.80
C SER A 223 -50.01 44.52 -13.45
N ASP A 224 -50.51 43.82 -12.43
CA ASP A 224 -51.92 43.95 -12.01
C ASP A 224 -52.22 45.31 -11.35
N ALA A 225 -51.26 45.88 -10.62
CA ALA A 225 -51.39 47.21 -10.04
C ALA A 225 -51.41 48.33 -11.11
N ASP A 226 -50.68 48.15 -12.21
CA ASP A 226 -50.64 49.11 -13.34
C ASP A 226 -51.93 49.06 -14.18
N VAL A 227 -52.64 47.92 -14.20
CA VAL A 227 -53.96 47.79 -14.86
C VAL A 227 -55.07 48.45 -14.04
N SER A 228 -54.93 48.53 -12.71
CA SER A 228 -56.00 49.04 -11.83
C SER A 228 -56.05 50.57 -11.72
N ASP A 229 -55.04 51.31 -12.23
CA ASP A 229 -55.01 52.78 -12.26
C ASP A 229 -55.64 53.38 -13.53
N SER A 230 -56.20 52.54 -14.41
CA SER A 230 -56.82 52.95 -15.69
C SER A 230 -58.36 52.88 -15.74
N VAL A 231 -59.05 52.72 -14.59
CA VAL A 231 -60.52 52.67 -14.57
C VAL A 231 -61.10 54.00 -14.06
N GLU A 232 -61.32 54.92 -15.00
CA GLU A 232 -62.13 56.12 -14.84
C GLU A 232 -63.63 55.72 -14.66
N PRO A 233 -64.36 56.28 -13.67
CA PRO A 233 -65.75 55.88 -13.43
C PRO A 233 -66.68 56.62 -14.40
N ALA A 234 -67.18 55.92 -15.40
CA ALA A 234 -68.25 56.41 -16.27
C ALA A 234 -69.58 56.50 -15.49
N LEU A 235 -70.10 57.73 -15.33
CA LEU A 235 -71.42 58.03 -14.79
C LEU A 235 -72.53 57.39 -15.64
N PRO A 236 -73.59 56.81 -15.04
CA PRO A 236 -74.74 56.34 -15.80
C PRO A 236 -75.64 57.53 -16.19
N GLU A 237 -75.85 57.70 -17.50
CA GLU A 237 -76.85 58.64 -18.03
C GLU A 237 -78.26 58.22 -17.63
N ILE A 238 -79.00 59.17 -17.05
CA ILE A 238 -80.41 59.04 -16.68
C ILE A 238 -81.25 59.21 -17.96
N PRO A 239 -82.08 58.24 -18.37
CA PRO A 239 -83.02 58.44 -19.46
C PRO A 239 -84.24 59.22 -18.96
N MET A 240 -84.48 60.39 -19.55
CA MET A 240 -85.74 61.13 -19.38
C MET A 240 -86.87 60.41 -20.12
N ALA A 241 -87.87 59.94 -19.36
CA ALA A 241 -89.14 59.48 -19.90
C ALA A 241 -90.05 60.68 -20.24
N PRO A 242 -90.75 60.68 -21.38
CA PRO A 242 -91.74 61.71 -21.67
C PRO A 242 -93.02 61.45 -20.85
N LEU A 243 -93.55 62.54 -20.27
CA LEU A 243 -94.90 62.62 -19.73
C LEU A 243 -95.92 62.25 -20.82
N SER A 244 -96.70 61.20 -20.59
CA SER A 244 -97.99 61.01 -21.25
C SER A 244 -99.07 60.82 -20.19
N ASP A 245 -100.06 61.69 -20.36
CA ASP A 245 -101.33 61.87 -19.68
C ASP A 245 -102.29 60.69 -19.88
N ASP A 246 -103.42 60.75 -19.18
CA ASP A 246 -104.64 59.94 -19.29
C ASP A 246 -104.75 58.64 -18.47
N GLY A 247 -105.60 58.70 -17.44
CA GLY A 247 -106.86 57.95 -17.52
C GLY A 247 -107.05 56.74 -16.59
N ASP A 248 -107.58 57.01 -15.39
CA ASP A 248 -108.47 56.16 -14.57
C ASP A 248 -109.64 55.54 -15.39
N PRO A 249 -110.55 54.71 -14.82
CA PRO A 249 -110.41 53.53 -13.96
C PRO A 249 -111.34 52.36 -14.40
N ALA A 250 -111.15 51.14 -13.87
CA ALA A 250 -112.20 50.16 -13.49
C ALA A 250 -111.59 48.83 -13.05
#